data_AF-W2EJ23-F1
#
_entry.id   AF-W2EJ23-F1
#
_cell.length_a   1.000
_cell.length_b   1.000
_cell.length_c   1.000
_cell.angle_alpha   90.00
_cell.angle_beta   90.00
_cell.angle_gamma   90.00
#
_symmetry.space_group_name_H-M   'P 1'
#
loop_
_entity.id
_entity.type
_entity.pdbx_description
1 polymer ?
#
loop_
_entity_poly.entity_id
_entity_poly.type
_entity_poly.pdbx_seq_one_letter_code
_entity_poly.pdbx_strand_id
1 'polypeptide(L)'
;MTQAPELPARIGDLVGPIIRDLTRRSGHDLTRWLQQVHRLGGCREPIRLTGHTHTLDTHTGEILGHYSTRAEPHGQLLIRCGNRRATRCPACAEVYRRDTFHLIRSGLLGGDKGVPETVRTHPRVFATLTAPSFGPVHRGPGKDSQAVICHPRRTGPACFERHAAGDPRIGQPLDPDTYDYTGHVLWNAHAGNLWRRFTIYLRRHLAASAGLTRKDFDRMVRVSFAKVAEFQARGVVHFHAVIRLDSRSETGVIPPPAWATVELLTDAIRTAVKAVRLDAPDLGQPTRHLVWGEQVDVRPIDPGDLHDGQHLSERAVAAYVAKYATKAAETSGTLDRRVKPRDLPTLHEQGVSEHAARLIRTAWTLGDPDTHPVLAGLRLRDWAHMLGFRGHFSTKSRTYSTTLTRLRQARADFRLRMTFARLPYDPDSTLVVGSWAYAGQGFTPGEAALAMQLTDDAAGGNSS
;
A
#
# COMPACT_ATOMS: atom_id res chain seq x y z
N MET A 1 16.18 -27.12 -33.90
CA MET A 1 16.86 -25.82 -34.07
C MET A 1 16.83 -25.11 -32.73
N THR A 2 17.92 -25.26 -31.99
CA THR A 2 18.14 -24.62 -30.68
C THR A 2 18.22 -23.12 -30.89
N GLN A 3 17.28 -22.35 -30.34
CA GLN A 3 17.40 -20.89 -30.30
C GLN A 3 18.65 -20.55 -29.49
N ALA A 4 19.61 -19.89 -30.13
CA ALA A 4 20.74 -19.30 -29.41
C ALA A 4 20.20 -18.32 -28.35
N PRO A 5 20.81 -18.26 -27.16
CA PRO A 5 20.42 -17.28 -26.15
C PRO A 5 20.58 -15.87 -26.74
N GLU A 6 19.49 -15.09 -26.77
CA GLU A 6 19.55 -13.68 -27.14
C GLU A 6 20.58 -12.99 -26.23
N LEU A 7 21.69 -12.53 -26.81
CA LEU A 7 22.64 -11.70 -26.11
C LEU A 7 21.91 -10.44 -25.62
N PRO A 8 22.11 -10.01 -24.36
CA PRO A 8 21.49 -8.79 -23.87
C PRO A 8 21.90 -7.62 -24.78
N ALA A 9 20.91 -6.89 -25.30
CA ALA A 9 21.16 -5.76 -26.18
C ALA A 9 22.10 -4.75 -25.51
N ARG A 10 23.13 -4.28 -26.21
CA ARG A 10 24.07 -3.30 -25.65
C ARG A 10 23.32 -1.98 -25.46
N ILE A 11 23.64 -1.25 -24.39
CA ILE A 11 22.99 0.04 -24.07
C ILE A 11 23.07 1.01 -25.27
N GLY A 12 24.21 1.06 -25.97
CA GLY A 12 24.37 1.89 -27.16
C GLY A 12 23.39 1.55 -28.30
N ASP A 13 23.09 0.26 -28.48
CA ASP A 13 22.14 -0.23 -29.50
C ASP A 13 20.70 0.14 -29.16
N LEU A 14 20.39 0.32 -27.86
CA LEU A 14 19.09 0.75 -27.38
C LEU A 14 18.94 2.28 -27.38
N VAL A 15 19.98 3.01 -26.95
CA VAL A 15 19.94 4.47 -26.78
C VAL A 15 20.13 5.21 -28.10
N GLY A 16 21.03 4.74 -28.97
CA GLY A 16 21.35 5.38 -30.25
C GLY A 16 20.13 5.62 -31.14
N PRO A 17 19.23 4.64 -31.35
CA PRO A 17 17.99 4.84 -32.09
C PRO A 17 17.06 5.88 -31.46
N ILE A 18 16.97 5.93 -30.13
CA ILE A 18 16.12 6.90 -29.42
C ILE A 18 16.66 8.32 -29.55
N ILE A 19 17.98 8.51 -29.38
CA ILE A 19 18.59 9.83 -29.60
C ILE A 19 18.36 10.27 -31.05
N ARG A 20 18.60 9.39 -32.02
CA ARG A 20 18.39 9.69 -33.45
C ARG A 20 16.93 10.05 -33.75
N ASP A 21 15.99 9.36 -33.12
CA ASP A 21 14.57 9.62 -33.28
C ASP A 21 14.16 10.96 -32.65
N LEU A 22 14.62 11.24 -31.43
CA LEU A 22 14.39 12.51 -30.72
C LEU A 22 15.13 13.70 -31.34
N THR A 23 16.20 13.49 -32.11
CA THR A 23 16.90 14.56 -32.83
C THR A 23 16.51 14.64 -34.30
N ARG A 24 15.65 13.73 -34.80
CA ARG A 24 15.33 13.58 -36.23
C ARG A 24 14.85 14.89 -36.87
N ARG A 25 14.06 15.68 -36.15
CA ARG A 25 13.48 16.94 -36.65
C ARG A 25 14.22 18.17 -36.14
N SER A 26 14.67 18.15 -34.88
CA SER A 26 15.49 19.21 -34.28
C SER A 26 16.11 18.73 -32.96
N GLY A 27 17.19 19.35 -32.50
CA GLY A 27 17.73 19.11 -31.14
C GLY A 27 16.80 19.55 -30.01
N HIS A 28 15.79 20.37 -30.31
CA HIS A 28 14.80 20.85 -29.35
C HIS A 28 13.96 19.72 -28.75
N ASP A 29 13.60 18.71 -29.55
CA ASP A 29 12.80 17.57 -29.07
C ASP A 29 13.57 16.73 -28.06
N LEU A 30 14.88 16.51 -28.27
CA LEU A 30 15.75 15.86 -27.28
C LEU A 30 15.82 16.70 -26.00
N THR A 31 16.11 18.00 -26.09
CA THR A 31 16.15 18.89 -24.91
C THR A 31 14.82 18.87 -24.17
N ARG A 32 13.70 18.90 -24.89
CA ARG A 32 12.37 18.90 -24.30
C ARG A 32 12.05 17.58 -23.62
N TRP A 33 12.42 16.45 -24.23
CA TRP A 33 12.28 15.13 -23.63
C TRP A 33 13.11 15.02 -22.34
N LEU A 34 14.35 15.51 -22.33
CA LEU A 34 15.21 15.57 -21.14
C LEU A 34 14.56 16.39 -20.01
N GLN A 35 13.96 17.54 -20.33
CA GLN A 35 13.21 18.35 -19.35
C GLN A 35 11.96 17.62 -18.81
N GLN A 36 11.26 16.85 -19.65
CA GLN A 36 10.15 16.02 -19.18
C GLN A 36 10.67 14.94 -18.21
N VAL A 37 11.73 14.22 -18.57
CA VAL A 37 12.34 13.16 -17.74
C VAL A 37 12.86 13.71 -16.41
N HIS A 38 13.52 14.87 -16.41
CA HIS A 38 13.97 15.51 -15.17
C HIS A 38 12.78 15.81 -14.23
N ARG A 39 11.66 16.33 -14.76
CA ARG A 39 10.43 16.58 -13.98
C ARG A 39 9.77 15.31 -13.45
N LEU A 40 10.00 14.16 -14.09
CA LEU A 40 9.55 12.87 -13.58
C LEU A 40 10.27 12.46 -12.30
N GLY A 41 11.45 13.02 -12.02
CA GLY A 41 12.22 12.83 -10.78
C GLY A 41 12.35 11.36 -10.38
N GLY A 42 12.90 10.54 -11.28
CA GLY A 42 13.17 9.11 -11.09
C GLY A 42 11.98 8.17 -11.30
N CYS A 43 10.87 8.62 -11.90
CA CYS A 43 9.76 7.73 -12.23
C CYS A 43 10.19 6.68 -13.27
N ARG A 44 9.99 5.39 -12.98
CA ARG A 44 10.39 4.27 -13.87
C ARG A 44 9.38 3.95 -14.97
N GLU A 45 8.10 4.21 -14.71
CA GLU A 45 7.01 3.83 -15.62
C GLU A 45 6.04 5.01 -15.87
N PRO A 46 6.50 6.17 -16.39
CA PRO A 46 5.65 7.35 -16.53
C PRO A 46 4.39 7.10 -17.36
N ILE A 47 3.32 7.85 -17.08
CA ILE A 47 2.12 7.84 -17.92
C ILE A 47 2.32 8.84 -19.06
N ARG A 48 1.96 8.41 -20.26
CA ARG A 48 1.96 9.22 -21.49
C ARG A 48 0.57 9.77 -21.71
N LEU A 49 0.49 11.08 -21.90
CA LEU A 49 -0.75 11.78 -22.20
C LEU A 49 -0.63 12.52 -23.53
N THR A 50 -1.72 12.59 -24.28
CA THR A 50 -1.90 13.56 -25.35
C THR A 50 -3.00 14.54 -24.97
N GLY A 51 -2.92 15.79 -25.41
CA GLY A 51 -3.91 16.77 -25.01
C GLY A 51 -3.49 18.22 -25.21
N HIS A 52 -4.27 19.09 -24.58
CA HIS A 52 -4.03 20.54 -24.57
C HIS A 52 -4.63 21.18 -23.33
N THR A 53 -4.18 22.39 -23.02
CA THR A 53 -4.78 23.25 -22.00
C THR A 53 -4.96 24.66 -22.52
N HIS A 54 -6.07 25.30 -22.14
CA HIS A 54 -6.34 26.71 -22.32
C HIS A 54 -6.26 27.38 -20.95
N THR A 55 -5.54 28.50 -20.88
CA THR A 55 -5.50 29.39 -19.73
C THR A 55 -6.39 30.58 -20.08
N LEU A 56 -7.39 30.83 -19.25
CA LEU A 56 -8.43 31.82 -19.50
C LEU A 56 -8.43 32.87 -18.39
N ASP A 57 -8.72 34.12 -18.72
CA ASP A 57 -9.15 35.10 -17.73
C ASP A 57 -10.64 34.85 -17.42
N THR A 58 -10.99 34.75 -16.15
CA THR A 58 -12.34 34.38 -15.70
C THR A 58 -13.33 35.52 -15.79
N HIS A 59 -12.89 36.77 -15.87
CA HIS A 59 -13.75 37.95 -15.99
C HIS A 59 -14.07 38.26 -17.44
N THR A 60 -13.07 38.17 -18.33
CA THR A 60 -13.25 38.50 -19.76
C THR A 60 -13.55 37.28 -20.63
N GLY A 61 -13.17 36.08 -20.18
CA GLY A 61 -13.19 34.86 -20.99
C GLY A 61 -12.06 34.77 -22.01
N GLU A 62 -11.12 35.72 -22.00
CA GLU A 62 -10.00 35.77 -22.95
C GLU A 62 -9.03 34.60 -22.75
N ILE A 63 -8.53 34.02 -23.84
CA ILE A 63 -7.49 32.99 -23.79
C ILE A 63 -6.13 33.66 -23.56
N LEU A 64 -5.67 33.66 -22.32
CA LEU A 64 -4.35 34.14 -21.90
C LEU A 64 -3.22 33.25 -22.44
N GLY A 65 -3.45 31.95 -22.60
CA GLY A 65 -2.42 31.03 -23.07
C GLY A 65 -2.95 29.67 -23.52
N HIS A 66 -2.22 29.02 -24.42
CA HIS A 66 -2.53 27.69 -24.94
C HIS A 66 -1.30 26.79 -24.91
N TYR A 67 -1.48 25.56 -24.44
CA TYR A 67 -0.47 24.51 -24.48
C TYR A 67 -1.06 23.30 -25.22
N SER A 68 -0.27 22.65 -26.07
CA SER A 68 -0.66 21.39 -26.72
C SER A 68 0.49 20.41 -26.77
N THR A 69 0.20 19.12 -26.54
CA THR A 69 1.20 18.07 -26.66
C THR A 69 1.67 17.86 -28.11
N ARG A 70 1.01 18.43 -29.12
CA ARG A 70 1.49 18.38 -30.52
C ARG A 70 2.89 18.95 -30.70
N ALA A 71 3.30 19.87 -29.82
CA ALA A 71 4.64 20.46 -29.79
C ALA A 71 5.61 19.70 -28.85
N GLU A 72 5.16 18.63 -28.20
CA GLU A 72 6.01 17.79 -27.36
C GLU A 72 6.61 16.63 -28.17
N PRO A 73 7.75 16.06 -27.73
CA PRO A 73 8.32 14.87 -28.32
C PRO A 73 7.28 13.75 -28.45
N HIS A 74 7.18 13.17 -29.65
CA HIS A 74 6.18 12.16 -30.02
C HIS A 74 4.72 12.58 -29.84
N GLY A 75 4.43 13.88 -29.72
CA GLY A 75 3.09 14.38 -29.46
C GLY A 75 2.61 14.14 -28.03
N GLN A 76 3.51 13.83 -27.09
CA GLN A 76 3.18 13.26 -25.78
C GLN A 76 3.80 14.02 -24.60
N LEU A 77 3.04 14.13 -23.52
CA LEU A 77 3.49 14.60 -22.22
C LEU A 77 3.67 13.40 -21.27
N LEU A 78 4.81 13.34 -20.60
CA LEU A 78 5.12 12.37 -19.56
C LEU A 78 4.77 12.93 -18.18
N ILE A 79 3.99 12.17 -17.42
CA ILE A 79 3.71 12.46 -16.01
C ILE A 79 4.09 11.26 -15.12
N ARG A 80 4.31 11.53 -13.84
CA ARG A 80 4.66 10.51 -12.86
C ARG A 80 3.54 9.46 -12.74
N CYS A 81 3.91 8.20 -12.58
CA CYS A 81 2.96 7.09 -12.55
C CYS A 81 2.10 7.00 -11.28
N GLY A 82 2.56 7.61 -10.19
CA GLY A 82 1.86 7.58 -8.89
C GLY A 82 1.75 6.18 -8.27
N ASN A 83 2.47 5.19 -8.80
CA ASN A 83 2.43 3.82 -8.30
C ASN A 83 3.05 3.77 -6.89
N ARG A 84 2.33 3.17 -5.95
CA ARG A 84 2.75 3.08 -4.55
C ARG A 84 3.80 1.99 -4.29
N ARG A 85 3.99 1.06 -5.22
CA ARG A 85 4.85 -0.12 -5.03
C ARG A 85 6.29 0.24 -5.34
N ALA A 86 7.17 0.07 -4.37
CA ALA A 86 8.58 0.41 -4.52
C ALA A 86 9.27 -0.45 -5.59
N THR A 87 8.85 -1.70 -5.75
CA THR A 87 9.33 -2.63 -6.78
C THR A 87 9.05 -2.16 -8.20
N ARG A 88 7.90 -1.51 -8.43
CA ARG A 88 7.53 -0.91 -9.73
C ARG A 88 8.18 0.45 -9.95
N CYS A 89 8.08 1.33 -8.96
CA CYS A 89 8.63 2.67 -9.07
C CYS A 89 9.03 3.20 -7.69
N PRO A 90 10.32 3.07 -7.31
CA PRO A 90 10.81 3.55 -6.02
C PRO A 90 10.53 5.03 -5.78
N ALA A 91 10.72 5.87 -6.81
CA ALA A 91 10.53 7.30 -6.69
C ALA A 91 9.06 7.71 -6.43
N CYS A 92 8.09 7.10 -7.11
CA CYS A 92 6.66 7.38 -6.85
C CYS A 92 6.19 6.75 -5.54
N ALA A 93 6.68 5.56 -5.20
CA ALA A 93 6.41 4.91 -3.93
C ALA A 93 6.90 5.77 -2.75
N GLU A 94 8.07 6.39 -2.84
CA GLU A 94 8.60 7.27 -1.79
C GLU A 94 7.71 8.49 -1.54
N VAL A 95 7.18 9.10 -2.60
CA VAL A 95 6.21 10.21 -2.46
C VAL A 95 4.94 9.71 -1.76
N TYR A 96 4.42 8.55 -2.16
CA TYR A 96 3.26 7.93 -1.52
C TYR A 96 3.52 7.58 -0.04
N ARG A 97 4.73 7.11 0.28
CA ARG A 97 5.17 6.80 1.65
C ARG A 97 5.14 8.05 2.52
N ARG A 98 5.69 9.16 2.03
CA ARG A 98 5.68 10.47 2.72
C ARG A 98 4.27 11.00 2.92
N ASP A 99 3.39 10.88 1.92
CA ASP A 99 1.99 11.26 2.08
C ASP A 99 1.29 10.43 3.15
N THR A 100 1.54 9.12 3.16
CA THR A 100 0.98 8.23 4.17
C THR A 100 1.51 8.58 5.56
N PHE A 101 2.82 8.86 5.69
CA PHE A 101 3.41 9.34 6.94
C PHE A 101 2.68 10.58 7.46
N HIS A 102 2.50 11.61 6.63
CA HIS A 102 1.79 12.83 7.02
C HIS A 102 0.31 12.59 7.34
N LEU A 103 -0.35 11.68 6.62
CA LEU A 103 -1.73 11.30 6.88
C LEU A 103 -1.90 10.59 8.23
N ILE A 104 -0.97 9.71 8.61
CA ILE A 104 -0.98 9.04 9.91
C ILE A 104 -0.60 10.00 11.03
N ARG A 105 0.49 10.76 10.84
CA ARG A 105 1.02 11.73 11.79
C ARG A 105 0.00 12.80 12.15
N SER A 106 -0.68 13.39 11.17
CA SER A 106 -1.72 14.41 11.41
C SER A 106 -2.87 13.86 12.27
N GLY A 107 -3.24 12.60 12.10
CA GLY A 107 -4.23 11.94 12.96
C GLY A 107 -3.72 11.48 14.33
N LEU A 108 -2.42 11.59 14.62
CA LEU A 108 -1.86 11.29 15.94
C LEU A 108 -1.56 12.58 16.71
N LEU A 109 -0.87 13.52 16.07
CA LEU A 109 -0.42 14.77 16.67
C LEU A 109 -1.47 15.89 16.63
N GLY A 110 -2.28 15.94 15.57
CA GLY A 110 -3.08 17.12 15.27
C GLY A 110 -2.22 18.35 14.96
N GLY A 111 -2.83 19.54 15.05
CA GLY A 111 -2.18 20.83 14.84
C GLY A 111 -1.88 21.15 13.36
N ASP A 112 -2.09 20.19 12.45
CA ASP A 112 -1.89 20.38 11.02
C ASP A 112 -3.01 19.75 10.19
N LYS A 113 -3.11 20.18 8.93
CA LYS A 113 -3.93 19.53 7.89
C LYS A 113 -5.41 19.35 8.25
N GLY A 114 -5.95 20.26 9.06
CA GLY A 114 -7.36 20.29 9.48
C GLY A 114 -7.69 19.32 10.61
N VAL A 115 -6.69 18.85 11.37
CA VAL A 115 -6.90 18.03 12.57
C VAL A 115 -6.53 18.85 13.81
N PRO A 116 -7.42 19.01 14.80
CA PRO A 116 -7.13 19.76 16.04
C PRO A 116 -6.00 19.13 16.84
N GLU A 117 -5.17 19.93 17.50
CA GLU A 117 -4.08 19.44 18.37
C GLU A 117 -4.57 18.60 19.56
N THR A 118 -5.84 18.79 19.97
CA THR A 118 -6.46 18.02 21.06
C THR A 118 -6.45 16.51 20.80
N VAL A 119 -6.34 16.04 19.55
CA VAL A 119 -6.28 14.60 19.26
C VAL A 119 -5.10 13.90 19.96
N ARG A 120 -4.05 14.66 20.32
CA ARG A 120 -2.90 14.15 21.08
C ARG A 120 -3.25 13.76 22.51
N THR A 121 -4.42 14.14 23.03
CA THR A 121 -4.90 13.71 24.36
C THR A 121 -5.95 12.61 24.28
N HIS A 122 -6.41 12.25 23.08
CA HIS A 122 -7.46 11.26 22.92
C HIS A 122 -6.91 9.84 23.15
N PRO A 123 -7.68 8.92 23.75
CA PRO A 123 -7.31 7.52 23.93
C PRO A 123 -7.00 6.88 22.59
N ARG A 124 -5.81 6.29 22.49
CA ARG A 124 -5.32 5.69 21.24
C ARG A 124 -4.37 4.54 21.49
N VAL A 125 -4.44 3.56 20.60
CA VAL A 125 -3.56 2.40 20.62
C VAL A 125 -3.08 2.07 19.22
N PHE A 126 -1.92 1.43 19.18
CA PHE A 126 -1.43 0.69 18.02
C PHE A 126 -1.77 -0.79 18.21
N ALA A 127 -2.65 -1.32 17.37
CA ALA A 127 -3.11 -2.70 17.41
C ALA A 127 -2.58 -3.48 16.20
N THR A 128 -2.05 -4.68 16.45
CA THR A 128 -1.66 -5.66 15.43
C THR A 128 -2.56 -6.89 15.53
N LEU A 129 -3.31 -7.16 14.46
CA LEU A 129 -4.22 -8.30 14.34
C LEU A 129 -3.66 -9.29 13.32
N THR A 130 -3.28 -10.49 13.77
CA THR A 130 -2.68 -11.51 12.89
C THR A 130 -3.70 -12.51 12.39
N ALA A 131 -3.38 -13.16 11.27
CA ALA A 131 -4.07 -14.36 10.83
C ALA A 131 -3.78 -15.56 11.76
N PRO A 132 -4.63 -16.59 11.77
CA PRO A 132 -4.34 -17.87 12.42
C PRO A 132 -3.22 -18.62 11.68
N SER A 133 -2.89 -19.81 12.18
CA SER A 133 -2.02 -20.76 11.49
C SER A 133 -2.83 -21.60 10.51
N PHE A 134 -2.23 -21.93 9.36
CA PHE A 134 -2.77 -22.87 8.37
C PHE A 134 -1.89 -24.13 8.25
N GLY A 135 -0.90 -24.26 9.12
CA GLY A 135 0.11 -25.30 9.09
C GLY A 135 1.45 -24.77 9.60
N PRO A 136 2.34 -25.65 10.08
CA PRO A 136 3.66 -25.24 10.55
C PRO A 136 4.52 -24.71 9.39
N VAL A 137 5.25 -23.61 9.63
CA VAL A 137 6.13 -22.97 8.65
C VAL A 137 7.51 -22.75 9.24
N HIS A 138 8.56 -22.69 8.42
CA HIS A 138 9.88 -22.31 8.91
C HIS A 138 9.85 -20.92 9.56
N ARG A 139 10.48 -20.78 10.72
CA ARG A 139 10.59 -19.52 11.48
C ARG A 139 11.99 -18.95 11.38
N GLY A 140 12.09 -17.63 11.31
CA GLY A 140 13.37 -16.92 11.39
C GLY A 140 13.86 -16.74 12.83
N PRO A 141 14.87 -15.87 13.01
CA PRO A 141 15.34 -15.45 14.32
C PRO A 141 14.21 -14.88 15.20
N GLY A 142 14.42 -14.90 16.51
CA GLY A 142 13.52 -14.26 17.48
C GLY A 142 13.44 -12.74 17.31
N LYS A 143 12.55 -12.10 18.08
CA LYS A 143 12.30 -10.65 17.99
C LYS A 143 13.56 -9.81 18.21
N ASP A 144 14.51 -10.29 19.02
CA ASP A 144 15.78 -9.60 19.32
C ASP A 144 16.91 -9.99 18.35
N SER A 145 16.56 -10.49 17.16
CA SER A 145 17.49 -11.06 16.17
C SER A 145 18.30 -12.27 16.65
N GLN A 146 17.97 -12.83 17.81
CA GLN A 146 18.64 -14.03 18.32
C GLN A 146 18.28 -15.26 17.49
N ALA A 147 19.30 -16.02 17.09
CA ALA A 147 19.12 -17.26 16.34
C ALA A 147 18.44 -18.31 17.21
N VAL A 148 17.19 -18.68 16.85
CA VAL A 148 16.42 -19.73 17.52
C VAL A 148 16.37 -20.99 16.67
N ILE A 149 16.26 -22.15 17.31
CA ILE A 149 16.00 -23.40 16.58
C ILE A 149 14.61 -23.30 15.98
N CYS A 150 14.51 -23.56 14.68
CA CYS A 150 13.27 -23.50 13.94
C CYS A 150 12.41 -24.71 14.27
N HIS A 151 11.25 -24.53 14.92
CA HIS A 151 10.29 -25.62 15.14
C HIS A 151 10.86 -26.92 15.78
N PRO A 152 11.59 -26.83 16.91
CA PRO A 152 12.00 -28.03 17.64
C PRO A 152 10.75 -28.74 18.16
N ARG A 153 10.54 -30.01 17.79
CA ARG A 153 9.42 -30.82 18.28
C ARG A 153 9.79 -32.29 18.47
N ARG A 154 8.99 -32.97 19.31
CA ARG A 154 9.00 -34.44 19.51
C ARG A 154 8.10 -35.20 18.53
N THR A 155 7.04 -34.59 17.99
CA THR A 155 6.11 -35.20 17.01
C THR A 155 5.61 -34.18 15.99
N GLY A 156 5.26 -34.67 14.78
CA GLY A 156 4.84 -33.86 13.62
C GLY A 156 6.01 -33.25 12.83
N PRO A 157 5.73 -32.46 11.77
CA PRO A 157 6.77 -31.78 11.00
C PRO A 157 7.64 -30.90 11.89
N ALA A 158 8.95 -31.09 11.80
CA ALA A 158 9.95 -30.40 12.60
C ALA A 158 11.08 -29.89 11.73
N CYS A 159 11.72 -28.82 12.19
CA CYS A 159 13.02 -28.39 11.72
C CYS A 159 13.94 -28.33 12.94
N PHE A 160 15.24 -28.39 12.74
CA PHE A 160 16.23 -28.24 13.82
C PHE A 160 17.31 -27.23 13.47
N GLU A 161 17.15 -26.55 12.33
CA GLU A 161 18.08 -25.54 11.86
C GLU A 161 17.82 -24.18 12.51
N ARG A 162 18.86 -23.34 12.51
CA ARG A 162 18.76 -21.94 12.91
C ARG A 162 18.78 -21.09 11.63
N HIS A 163 17.62 -20.62 11.20
CA HIS A 163 17.51 -19.78 10.02
C HIS A 163 18.00 -18.35 10.33
N ALA A 164 18.84 -17.79 9.45
CA ALA A 164 19.17 -16.37 9.47
C ALA A 164 17.99 -15.52 8.95
N ALA A 165 17.95 -14.21 9.26
CA ALA A 165 16.81 -13.34 8.93
C ALA A 165 16.46 -13.23 7.43
N GLY A 166 17.39 -13.60 6.54
CA GLY A 166 17.19 -13.64 5.08
C GLY A 166 17.02 -15.03 4.49
N ASP A 167 16.90 -16.09 5.29
CA ASP A 167 16.74 -17.45 4.77
C ASP A 167 15.42 -17.56 3.98
N PRO A 168 15.45 -17.92 2.68
CA PRO A 168 14.27 -17.99 1.83
C PRO A 168 13.28 -19.10 2.23
N ARG A 169 13.68 -19.99 3.14
CA ARG A 169 12.77 -20.98 3.72
C ARG A 169 11.78 -20.36 4.71
N ILE A 170 12.12 -19.24 5.34
CA ILE A 170 11.25 -18.60 6.35
C ILE A 170 9.87 -18.31 5.76
N GLY A 171 8.83 -18.80 6.42
CA GLY A 171 7.44 -18.68 5.97
C GLY A 171 6.97 -19.77 5.02
N GLN A 172 7.86 -20.60 4.46
CA GLN A 172 7.48 -21.80 3.72
C GLN A 172 6.95 -22.87 4.69
N PRO A 173 5.95 -23.68 4.30
CA PRO A 173 5.49 -24.82 5.09
C PRO A 173 6.62 -25.81 5.37
N LEU A 174 6.66 -26.36 6.59
CA LEU A 174 7.54 -27.49 6.91
C LEU A 174 7.14 -28.73 6.13
N ASP A 175 5.84 -28.92 5.96
CA ASP A 175 5.25 -29.95 5.13
C ASP A 175 4.23 -29.27 4.19
N PRO A 176 4.60 -29.09 2.91
CA PRO A 176 3.72 -28.48 1.92
C PRO A 176 2.46 -29.28 1.61
N ASP A 177 2.36 -30.56 1.93
CA ASP A 177 1.22 -31.39 1.52
C ASP A 177 0.12 -31.41 2.60
N THR A 178 0.47 -31.11 3.85
CA THR A 178 -0.49 -30.98 4.96
C THR A 178 -0.90 -29.53 5.27
N TYR A 179 -0.31 -28.55 4.57
CA TYR A 179 -0.65 -27.13 4.74
C TYR A 179 -2.02 -26.77 4.14
N ASP A 180 -2.85 -26.04 4.88
CA ASP A 180 -4.19 -25.62 4.45
C ASP A 180 -4.16 -24.40 3.51
N TYR A 181 -3.81 -24.62 2.24
CA TYR A 181 -3.80 -23.59 1.21
C TYR A 181 -5.17 -22.99 0.94
N THR A 182 -6.23 -23.80 0.96
CA THR A 182 -7.61 -23.34 0.72
C THR A 182 -8.05 -22.39 1.82
N GLY A 183 -7.89 -22.79 3.09
CA GLY A 183 -8.17 -21.96 4.25
C GLY A 183 -7.36 -20.65 4.23
N HIS A 184 -6.09 -20.71 3.84
CA HIS A 184 -5.24 -19.52 3.69
C HIS A 184 -5.82 -18.55 2.65
N VAL A 185 -6.05 -19.01 1.42
CA VAL A 185 -6.56 -18.15 0.33
C VAL A 185 -7.91 -17.55 0.71
N LEU A 186 -8.80 -18.34 1.31
CA LEU A 186 -10.10 -17.86 1.80
C LEU A 186 -9.93 -16.82 2.92
N TRP A 187 -9.01 -17.03 3.87
CA TRP A 187 -8.70 -16.03 4.90
C TRP A 187 -8.25 -14.71 4.27
N ASN A 188 -7.30 -14.74 3.34
CA ASN A 188 -6.82 -13.53 2.65
C ASN A 188 -7.95 -12.82 1.89
N ALA A 189 -8.80 -13.59 1.19
CA ALA A 189 -9.95 -13.06 0.45
C ALA A 189 -10.99 -12.40 1.37
N HIS A 190 -11.16 -12.92 2.59
CA HIS A 190 -12.09 -12.42 3.59
C HIS A 190 -11.46 -11.48 4.64
N ALA A 191 -10.17 -11.16 4.54
CA ALA A 191 -9.48 -10.28 5.51
C ALA A 191 -10.18 -8.91 5.67
N GLY A 192 -10.73 -8.35 4.59
CA GLY A 192 -11.53 -7.13 4.64
C GLY A 192 -12.86 -7.31 5.39
N ASN A 193 -13.50 -8.47 5.26
CA ASN A 193 -14.73 -8.82 5.98
C ASN A 193 -14.45 -9.06 7.47
N LEU A 194 -13.34 -9.70 7.80
CA LEU A 194 -12.87 -9.87 9.18
C LEU A 194 -12.63 -8.52 9.85
N TRP A 195 -11.97 -7.59 9.15
CA TRP A 195 -11.81 -6.21 9.64
C TRP A 195 -13.16 -5.51 9.85
N ARG A 196 -14.09 -5.60 8.89
CA ARG A 196 -15.43 -5.03 9.03
C ARG A 196 -16.11 -5.57 10.28
N ARG A 197 -16.10 -6.89 10.47
CA ARG A 197 -16.70 -7.59 11.62
C ARG A 197 -16.03 -7.16 12.93
N PHE A 198 -14.70 -7.04 12.94
CA PHE A 198 -13.93 -6.52 14.08
C PHE A 198 -14.41 -5.12 14.48
N THR A 199 -14.53 -4.17 13.55
CA THR A 199 -14.98 -2.81 13.90
C THR A 199 -16.43 -2.77 14.41
N ILE A 200 -17.28 -3.72 14.01
CA ILE A 200 -18.64 -3.85 14.53
C ILE A 200 -18.60 -4.36 15.98
N TYR A 201 -17.84 -5.42 16.25
CA TYR A 201 -17.70 -5.96 17.61
C TYR A 201 -16.99 -4.99 18.54
N LEU A 202 -15.96 -4.27 18.07
CA LEU A 202 -15.27 -3.27 18.87
C LEU A 202 -16.25 -2.23 19.42
N ARG A 203 -17.11 -1.65 18.58
CA ARG A 203 -18.15 -0.70 19.05
C ARG A 203 -19.14 -1.33 20.03
N ARG A 204 -19.53 -2.58 19.80
CA ARG A 204 -20.44 -3.32 20.70
C ARG A 204 -19.83 -3.53 22.08
N HIS A 205 -18.56 -3.95 22.10
CA HIS A 205 -17.85 -4.26 23.34
C HIS A 205 -17.52 -2.98 24.10
N LEU A 206 -17.10 -1.90 23.40
CA LEU A 206 -16.95 -0.58 24.01
C LEU A 206 -18.25 -0.08 24.65
N ALA A 207 -19.39 -0.20 23.95
CA ALA A 207 -20.69 0.21 24.49
C ALA A 207 -21.06 -0.62 25.74
N ALA A 208 -20.90 -1.93 25.69
CA ALA A 208 -21.20 -2.82 26.81
C ALA A 208 -20.31 -2.54 28.02
N SER A 209 -19.00 -2.37 27.83
CA SER A 209 -18.05 -2.02 28.90
C SER A 209 -18.36 -0.65 29.54
N ALA A 210 -18.97 0.27 28.79
CA ALA A 210 -19.40 1.57 29.30
C ALA A 210 -20.82 1.55 29.90
N GLY A 211 -21.51 0.40 29.93
CA GLY A 211 -22.90 0.31 30.39
C GLY A 211 -23.92 1.01 29.47
N LEU A 212 -23.56 1.24 28.21
CA LEU A 212 -24.36 1.98 27.23
C LEU A 212 -25.04 1.06 26.22
N THR A 213 -26.20 1.48 25.72
CA THR A 213 -26.73 0.90 24.49
C THR A 213 -25.82 1.26 23.30
N ARG A 214 -25.86 0.45 22.25
CA ARG A 214 -25.10 0.75 21.02
C ARG A 214 -25.49 2.10 20.39
N LYS A 215 -26.77 2.46 20.51
CA LYS A 215 -27.32 3.71 19.96
C LYS A 215 -26.76 4.92 20.71
N ASP A 216 -26.70 4.83 22.03
CA ASP A 216 -26.17 5.91 22.87
C ASP A 216 -24.65 6.04 22.70
N PHE A 217 -23.95 4.91 22.63
CA PHE A 217 -22.52 4.89 22.31
C PHE A 217 -22.23 5.58 20.97
N ASP A 218 -22.94 5.22 19.89
CA ASP A 218 -22.71 5.80 18.56
C ASP A 218 -23.08 7.30 18.46
N ARG A 219 -23.92 7.79 19.39
CA ARG A 219 -24.25 9.21 19.57
C ARG A 219 -23.18 9.99 20.32
N MET A 220 -22.41 9.34 21.19
CA MET A 220 -21.41 10.00 22.04
C MET A 220 -19.99 9.83 21.52
N VAL A 221 -19.66 8.65 20.99
CA VAL A 221 -18.28 8.26 20.66
C VAL A 221 -18.17 7.83 19.21
N ARG A 222 -17.03 8.16 18.61
CA ARG A 222 -16.60 7.72 17.28
C ARG A 222 -15.28 6.97 17.41
N VAL A 223 -15.28 5.74 16.90
CA VAL A 223 -14.04 4.96 16.73
C VAL A 223 -13.37 5.37 15.42
N SER A 224 -12.33 6.19 15.52
CA SER A 224 -11.49 6.61 14.41
C SER A 224 -10.32 5.65 14.26
N PHE A 225 -9.94 5.30 13.04
CA PHE A 225 -8.78 4.45 12.79
C PHE A 225 -8.07 4.79 11.50
N ALA A 226 -6.80 4.39 11.43
CA ALA A 226 -6.06 4.19 10.19
C ALA A 226 -5.35 2.84 10.26
N LYS A 227 -5.45 2.04 9.20
CA LYS A 227 -4.91 0.69 9.16
C LYS A 227 -4.12 0.44 7.89
N VAL A 228 -3.12 -0.43 8.01
CA VAL A 228 -2.40 -1.01 6.89
C VAL A 228 -2.47 -2.53 6.93
N ALA A 229 -2.56 -3.15 5.77
CA ALA A 229 -2.43 -4.58 5.56
C ALA A 229 -0.98 -4.88 5.18
N GLU A 230 -0.37 -5.84 5.84
CA GLU A 230 0.98 -6.32 5.54
C GLU A 230 0.97 -7.84 5.34
N PHE A 231 1.78 -8.33 4.40
CA PHE A 231 2.00 -9.75 4.22
C PHE A 231 3.10 -10.25 5.16
N GLN A 232 2.81 -11.31 5.91
CA GLN A 232 3.84 -12.04 6.63
C GLN A 232 4.74 -12.79 5.63
N ALA A 233 5.90 -13.29 6.07
CA ALA A 233 6.79 -14.09 5.22
C ALA A 233 6.06 -15.27 4.55
N ARG A 234 5.11 -15.88 5.28
CA ARG A 234 4.24 -16.95 4.75
C ARG A 234 3.17 -16.51 3.76
N GLY A 235 3.06 -15.24 3.39
CA GLY A 235 2.07 -14.77 2.41
C GLY A 235 0.65 -14.50 2.95
N VAL A 236 0.41 -14.68 4.24
CA VAL A 236 -0.87 -14.32 4.86
C VAL A 236 -0.87 -12.86 5.30
N VAL A 237 -1.99 -12.17 5.12
CA VAL A 237 -2.12 -10.77 5.53
C VAL A 237 -2.31 -10.66 7.05
N HIS A 238 -1.82 -9.58 7.63
CA HIS A 238 -2.16 -9.13 8.98
C HIS A 238 -2.38 -7.61 8.94
N PHE A 239 -3.06 -7.08 9.96
CA PHE A 239 -3.34 -5.64 10.02
C PHE A 239 -2.60 -4.98 11.16
N HIS A 240 -1.99 -3.84 10.86
CA HIS A 240 -1.62 -2.84 11.84
C HIS A 240 -2.61 -1.70 11.80
N ALA A 241 -3.07 -1.24 12.96
CA ALA A 241 -4.04 -0.17 13.04
C ALA A 241 -3.73 0.79 14.18
N VAL A 242 -3.73 2.08 13.88
CA VAL A 242 -3.93 3.12 14.88
C VAL A 242 -5.43 3.25 15.10
N ILE A 243 -5.88 3.08 16.33
CA ILE A 243 -7.29 3.22 16.72
C ILE A 243 -7.37 4.29 17.80
N ARG A 244 -8.24 5.28 17.61
CA ARG A 244 -8.44 6.44 18.49
C ARG A 244 -9.93 6.61 18.80
N LEU A 245 -10.26 6.98 20.02
CA LEU A 245 -11.62 7.35 20.42
C LEU A 245 -11.79 8.87 20.36
N ASP A 246 -12.80 9.32 19.64
CA ASP A 246 -13.19 10.73 19.56
C ASP A 246 -14.64 10.86 20.05
N SER A 247 -15.05 12.05 20.49
CA SER A 247 -16.49 12.33 20.62
C SER A 247 -17.15 12.43 19.26
N ARG A 248 -18.42 12.06 19.20
CA ARG A 248 -19.26 12.31 18.03
C ARG A 248 -19.58 13.81 17.98
N SER A 249 -19.11 14.49 16.94
CA SER A 249 -19.43 15.89 16.67
C SER A 249 -19.66 16.13 15.18
N GLU A 250 -20.46 17.16 14.90
CA GLU A 250 -20.65 17.76 13.57
C GLU A 250 -19.56 18.81 13.26
N THR A 251 -19.01 19.46 14.30
CA THR A 251 -18.07 20.60 14.19
C THR A 251 -16.59 20.19 14.25
N GLY A 252 -16.28 18.92 13.97
CA GLY A 252 -14.89 18.44 13.86
C GLY A 252 -14.57 17.28 14.81
N VAL A 253 -13.31 17.20 15.21
CA VAL A 253 -12.79 16.16 16.11
C VAL A 253 -12.58 16.78 17.48
N ILE A 254 -13.28 16.28 18.51
CA ILE A 254 -13.20 16.79 19.88
C ILE A 254 -12.96 15.64 20.87
N PRO A 255 -12.44 15.92 22.08
CA PRO A 255 -12.14 14.89 23.08
C PRO A 255 -13.32 13.99 23.40
N PRO A 256 -13.11 12.68 23.58
CA PRO A 256 -14.17 11.76 23.99
C PRO A 256 -14.59 12.01 25.46
N PRO A 257 -15.73 11.45 25.90
CA PRO A 257 -16.10 11.46 27.32
C PRO A 257 -15.03 10.82 28.21
N ALA A 258 -14.92 11.27 29.46
CA ALA A 258 -13.86 10.83 30.39
C ALA A 258 -13.82 9.31 30.65
N TRP A 259 -14.95 8.61 30.53
CA TRP A 259 -15.01 7.15 30.70
C TRP A 259 -14.41 6.38 29.52
N ALA A 260 -14.23 7.01 28.36
CA ALA A 260 -13.62 6.38 27.20
C ALA A 260 -12.10 6.41 27.38
N THR A 261 -11.53 5.41 28.05
CA THR A 261 -10.10 5.36 28.37
C THR A 261 -9.31 4.44 27.43
N VAL A 262 -7.97 4.45 27.55
CA VAL A 262 -7.07 3.56 26.79
C VAL A 262 -7.23 2.10 27.24
N GLU A 263 -7.47 1.88 28.53
CA GLU A 263 -7.69 0.56 29.12
C GLU A 263 -8.97 -0.06 28.55
N LEU A 264 -10.07 0.70 28.58
CA LEU A 264 -11.35 0.28 28.01
C LEU A 264 -11.23 -0.02 26.51
N LEU A 265 -10.46 0.79 25.77
CA LEU A 265 -10.16 0.54 24.36
C LEU A 265 -9.38 -0.76 24.16
N THR A 266 -8.35 -0.98 24.97
CA THR A 266 -7.46 -2.14 24.89
C THR A 266 -8.22 -3.44 25.12
N ASP A 267 -9.02 -3.49 26.18
CA ASP A 267 -9.82 -4.66 26.54
C ASP A 267 -10.94 -4.94 25.53
N ALA A 268 -11.59 -3.89 25.04
CA ALA A 268 -12.60 -4.02 23.99
C ALA A 268 -12.00 -4.55 22.68
N ILE A 269 -10.77 -4.15 22.32
CA ILE A 269 -10.07 -4.72 21.16
C ILE A 269 -9.83 -6.22 21.35
N ARG A 270 -9.25 -6.62 22.49
CA ARG A 270 -8.93 -8.03 22.77
C ARG A 270 -10.17 -8.91 22.75
N THR A 271 -11.27 -8.46 23.35
CA THR A 271 -12.54 -9.20 23.37
C THR A 271 -13.23 -9.18 22.02
N ALA A 272 -13.20 -8.07 21.28
CA ALA A 272 -13.78 -7.98 19.94
C ALA A 272 -13.06 -8.90 18.94
N VAL A 273 -11.74 -9.02 19.04
CA VAL A 273 -10.96 -9.94 18.21
C VAL A 273 -11.41 -11.39 18.41
N LYS A 274 -11.56 -11.83 19.66
CA LYS A 274 -12.05 -13.18 19.99
C LYS A 274 -13.48 -13.45 19.50
N ALA A 275 -14.31 -12.41 19.43
CA ALA A 275 -15.70 -12.52 18.98
C ALA A 275 -15.88 -12.59 17.45
N VAL A 276 -14.86 -12.23 16.68
CA VAL A 276 -14.95 -12.24 15.21
C VAL A 276 -14.88 -13.67 14.69
N ARG A 277 -15.93 -14.05 13.98
CA ARG A 277 -16.03 -15.32 13.25
C ARG A 277 -16.78 -15.09 11.94
N LEU A 278 -16.27 -15.67 10.87
CA LEU A 278 -16.96 -15.81 9.58
C LEU A 278 -16.93 -17.28 9.18
N ASP A 279 -18.02 -17.78 8.62
CA ASP A 279 -18.05 -19.14 8.08
C ASP A 279 -17.38 -19.14 6.69
N ALA A 280 -16.42 -20.06 6.53
CA ALA A 280 -15.82 -20.31 5.23
C ALA A 280 -16.72 -21.28 4.45
N PRO A 281 -16.85 -21.12 3.12
CA PRO A 281 -17.45 -22.14 2.27
C PRO A 281 -16.76 -23.49 2.49
N ASP A 282 -17.53 -24.58 2.56
CA ASP A 282 -16.98 -25.93 2.70
C ASP A 282 -16.51 -26.45 1.35
N LEU A 283 -15.18 -26.58 1.20
CA LEU A 283 -14.50 -27.11 0.02
C LEU A 283 -13.55 -28.26 0.41
N GLY A 284 -13.86 -28.96 1.50
CA GLY A 284 -13.03 -30.05 2.05
C GLY A 284 -11.80 -29.62 2.86
N GLN A 285 -11.60 -28.31 3.10
CA GLN A 285 -10.44 -27.80 3.84
C GLN A 285 -10.61 -27.88 5.38
N PRO A 286 -9.54 -28.09 6.17
CA PRO A 286 -9.63 -28.11 7.63
C PRO A 286 -10.20 -26.83 8.25
N THR A 287 -9.83 -25.65 7.73
CA THR A 287 -10.32 -24.36 8.27
C THR A 287 -11.77 -24.08 7.83
N ARG A 288 -12.72 -24.35 8.72
CA ARG A 288 -14.16 -24.08 8.50
C ARG A 288 -14.61 -22.68 8.93
N HIS A 289 -13.87 -22.06 9.84
CA HIS A 289 -14.21 -20.74 10.36
C HIS A 289 -13.00 -19.81 10.28
N LEU A 290 -13.22 -18.65 9.67
CA LEU A 290 -12.21 -17.62 9.57
C LEU A 290 -12.29 -16.75 10.83
N VAL A 291 -11.21 -16.78 11.60
CA VAL A 291 -11.02 -16.04 12.85
C VAL A 291 -9.71 -15.26 12.78
N TRP A 292 -9.46 -14.40 13.76
CA TRP A 292 -8.12 -13.86 13.99
C TRP A 292 -7.25 -14.90 14.71
N GLY A 293 -5.93 -14.78 14.55
CA GLY A 293 -4.98 -15.60 15.29
C GLY A 293 -4.89 -15.20 16.77
N GLU A 294 -4.26 -16.05 17.56
CA GLU A 294 -4.06 -15.83 19.01
C GLU A 294 -3.14 -14.64 19.31
N GLN A 295 -2.22 -14.32 18.40
CA GLN A 295 -1.27 -13.23 18.55
C GLN A 295 -1.94 -11.88 18.25
N VAL A 296 -2.40 -11.21 19.31
CA VAL A 296 -2.94 -9.86 19.25
C VAL A 296 -2.07 -8.97 20.10
N ASP A 297 -1.43 -7.98 19.48
CA ASP A 297 -0.58 -7.01 20.17
C ASP A 297 -1.28 -5.67 20.18
N VAL A 298 -1.56 -5.12 21.37
CA VAL A 298 -2.23 -3.83 21.55
C VAL A 298 -1.35 -3.00 22.48
N ARG A 299 -0.82 -1.90 21.94
CA ARG A 299 0.08 -1.01 22.68
C ARG A 299 -0.52 0.39 22.74
N PRO A 300 -0.66 0.99 23.93
CA PRO A 300 -0.94 2.41 24.08
C PRO A 300 0.04 3.28 23.28
N ILE A 301 -0.44 4.43 22.82
CA ILE A 301 0.39 5.47 22.20
C ILE A 301 0.29 6.69 23.09
N ASP A 302 1.40 7.06 23.75
CA ASP A 302 1.42 8.21 24.64
C ASP A 302 1.73 9.53 23.93
N PRO A 303 1.26 10.65 24.50
CA PRO A 303 1.70 11.97 24.08
C PRO A 303 3.14 12.23 24.55
N GLY A 304 4.10 12.25 23.62
CA GLY A 304 5.48 12.64 23.91
C GLY A 304 6.55 11.92 23.07
N ASP A 305 7.80 12.41 23.16
CA ASP A 305 8.97 11.86 22.45
C ASP A 305 9.73 10.79 23.26
N LEU A 306 9.33 10.54 24.52
CA LEU A 306 10.05 9.62 25.40
C LEU A 306 9.72 8.16 25.05
N HIS A 307 10.77 7.44 24.64
CA HIS A 307 10.77 6.01 24.43
C HIS A 307 11.29 5.33 25.71
N ASP A 308 10.40 4.85 26.58
CA ASP A 308 10.79 4.03 27.74
C ASP A 308 10.85 2.52 27.43
N GLY A 309 10.66 2.15 26.15
CA GLY A 309 10.68 0.76 25.68
C GLY A 309 9.35 0.02 25.82
N GLN A 310 8.43 0.49 26.66
CA GLN A 310 7.07 -0.07 26.79
C GLN A 310 6.07 0.70 25.92
N HIS A 311 6.30 2.00 25.72
CA HIS A 311 5.40 2.90 25.02
C HIS A 311 5.92 3.34 23.63
N LEU A 312 5.01 3.45 22.65
CA LEU A 312 5.33 3.83 21.26
C LEU A 312 5.10 5.33 21.06
N SER A 313 6.14 6.05 20.61
CA SER A 313 5.98 7.46 20.21
C SER A 313 5.16 7.60 18.92
N GLU A 314 4.45 8.70 18.80
CA GLU A 314 3.55 8.99 17.68
C GLU A 314 4.29 9.04 16.33
N ARG A 315 5.51 9.58 16.34
CA ARG A 315 6.38 9.64 15.17
C ARG A 315 6.87 8.25 14.77
N ALA A 316 7.22 7.40 15.74
CA ALA A 316 7.62 6.02 15.46
C ALA A 316 6.46 5.23 14.85
N VAL A 317 5.24 5.38 15.37
CA VAL A 317 4.04 4.74 14.80
C VAL A 317 3.77 5.23 13.37
N ALA A 318 3.83 6.54 13.13
CA ALA A 318 3.61 7.09 11.79
C ALA A 318 4.68 6.59 10.79
N ALA A 319 5.95 6.54 11.20
CA ALA A 319 7.04 6.01 10.38
C ALA A 319 6.86 4.52 10.11
N TYR A 320 6.48 3.74 11.14
CA TYR A 320 6.19 2.32 11.04
C TYR A 320 5.05 2.07 10.04
N VAL A 321 3.89 2.69 10.23
CA VAL A 321 2.74 2.51 9.32
C VAL A 321 3.07 2.93 7.88
N ALA A 322 3.80 4.03 7.71
CA ALA A 322 4.22 4.50 6.39
C ALA A 322 5.16 3.51 5.69
N LYS A 323 6.10 2.88 6.43
CA LYS A 323 7.03 1.86 5.90
C LYS A 323 6.30 0.70 5.21
N TYR A 324 5.14 0.30 5.71
CA TYR A 324 4.37 -0.82 5.14
C TYR A 324 3.42 -0.41 4.02
N ALA A 325 3.09 0.89 3.91
CA ALA A 325 2.15 1.39 2.91
C ALA A 325 2.64 1.19 1.45
N THR A 326 3.96 1.11 1.25
CA THR A 326 4.61 0.89 -0.05
C THR A 326 5.01 -0.56 -0.31
N LYS A 327 4.91 -1.44 0.70
CA LYS A 327 5.11 -2.87 0.51
C LYS A 327 3.87 -3.49 -0.14
N ALA A 328 4.09 -4.55 -0.92
CA ALA A 328 3.04 -5.35 -1.51
C ALA A 328 3.39 -6.85 -1.42
N ALA A 329 2.56 -7.73 -1.99
CA ALA A 329 2.69 -9.18 -1.78
C ALA A 329 4.00 -9.76 -2.34
N GLU A 330 4.71 -9.04 -3.23
CA GLU A 330 5.96 -9.51 -3.82
C GLU A 330 7.08 -9.67 -2.79
N THR A 331 7.02 -8.96 -1.64
CA THR A 331 7.97 -9.18 -0.54
C THR A 331 7.80 -10.55 0.12
N SER A 332 6.72 -11.27 -0.19
CA SER A 332 6.47 -12.66 0.21
C SER A 332 6.71 -13.66 -0.93
N GLY A 333 7.45 -13.27 -1.97
CA GLY A 333 7.86 -14.15 -3.06
C GLY A 333 6.79 -14.34 -4.14
N THR A 334 5.97 -13.33 -4.41
CA THR A 334 4.90 -13.35 -5.44
C THR A 334 5.13 -12.36 -6.56
N LEU A 335 4.28 -12.39 -7.60
CA LEU A 335 4.32 -11.43 -8.70
C LEU A 335 3.66 -10.09 -8.32
N ASP A 336 4.24 -9.01 -8.79
CA ASP A 336 3.71 -7.64 -8.66
C ASP A 336 2.77 -7.25 -9.82
N ARG A 337 2.22 -8.22 -10.55
CA ARG A 337 1.21 -8.07 -11.61
C ARG A 337 0.22 -9.22 -11.56
N ARG A 338 -0.95 -9.02 -12.18
CA ARG A 338 -1.91 -10.10 -12.38
C ARG A 338 -1.28 -11.30 -13.09
N VAL A 339 -1.60 -12.49 -12.58
CA VAL A 339 -1.23 -13.79 -13.15
C VAL A 339 -2.20 -14.10 -14.28
N LYS A 340 -1.68 -14.47 -15.44
CA LYS A 340 -2.43 -14.96 -16.60
C LYS A 340 -2.27 -16.49 -16.69
N PRO A 341 -3.13 -17.21 -17.43
CA PRO A 341 -3.02 -18.67 -17.55
C PRO A 341 -1.63 -19.15 -17.97
N ARG A 342 -1.02 -18.45 -18.93
CA ARG A 342 0.34 -18.73 -19.44
C ARG A 342 1.46 -18.58 -18.40
N ASP A 343 1.22 -17.88 -17.31
CA ASP A 343 2.23 -17.69 -16.26
C ASP A 343 2.27 -18.89 -15.30
N LEU A 344 1.18 -19.67 -15.18
CA LEU A 344 1.05 -20.74 -14.18
C LEU A 344 2.10 -21.85 -14.27
N PRO A 345 2.52 -22.30 -15.47
CA PRO A 345 3.56 -23.32 -15.60
C PRO A 345 4.96 -22.79 -15.24
N THR A 346 5.22 -21.50 -15.44
CA THR A 346 6.56 -20.88 -15.35
C THR A 346 6.72 -19.94 -14.15
N LEU A 347 5.88 -20.08 -13.11
CA LEU A 347 5.95 -19.21 -11.92
C LEU A 347 7.34 -19.24 -11.26
N HIS A 348 7.96 -20.42 -11.19
CA HIS A 348 9.27 -20.57 -10.55
C HIS A 348 10.39 -19.83 -11.32
N GLU A 349 10.34 -19.86 -12.65
CA GLU A 349 11.27 -19.11 -13.53
C GLU A 349 11.14 -17.60 -13.33
N GLN A 350 9.99 -17.13 -12.82
CA GLN A 350 9.74 -15.73 -12.49
C GLN A 350 10.09 -15.38 -11.03
N GLY A 351 10.83 -16.26 -10.34
CA GLY A 351 11.28 -16.06 -8.96
C GLY A 351 10.18 -16.22 -7.91
N VAL A 352 9.03 -16.82 -8.28
CA VAL A 352 7.96 -17.13 -7.33
C VAL A 352 8.36 -18.35 -6.50
N SER A 353 8.22 -18.24 -5.19
CA SER A 353 8.52 -19.34 -4.28
C SER A 353 7.51 -20.49 -4.44
N GLU A 354 7.89 -21.73 -4.14
CA GLU A 354 6.98 -22.88 -4.29
C GLU A 354 5.68 -22.71 -3.46
N HIS A 355 5.78 -22.22 -2.22
CA HIS A 355 4.60 -21.92 -1.41
C HIS A 355 3.70 -20.85 -2.04
N ALA A 356 4.27 -19.76 -2.54
CA ALA A 356 3.53 -18.73 -3.24
C ALA A 356 2.88 -19.27 -4.53
N ALA A 357 3.59 -20.11 -5.29
CA ALA A 357 3.08 -20.74 -6.49
C ALA A 357 1.89 -21.65 -6.19
N ARG A 358 1.96 -22.46 -5.12
CA ARG A 358 0.82 -23.27 -4.64
C ARG A 358 -0.37 -22.39 -4.25
N LEU A 359 -0.17 -21.32 -3.48
CA LEU A 359 -1.25 -20.37 -3.15
C LEU A 359 -1.86 -19.70 -4.40
N ILE A 360 -1.04 -19.31 -5.38
CA ILE A 360 -1.51 -18.74 -6.66
C ILE A 360 -2.36 -19.76 -7.41
N ARG A 361 -1.91 -21.03 -7.51
CA ARG A 361 -2.66 -22.11 -8.16
C ARG A 361 -3.96 -22.40 -7.41
N THR A 362 -3.94 -22.47 -6.09
CA THR A 362 -5.15 -22.61 -5.26
C THR A 362 -6.14 -21.47 -5.51
N ALA A 363 -5.68 -20.21 -5.53
CA ALA A 363 -6.54 -19.08 -5.87
C ALA A 363 -7.11 -19.16 -7.29
N TRP A 364 -6.37 -19.75 -8.23
CA TRP A 364 -6.84 -19.99 -9.60
C TRP A 364 -7.92 -21.08 -9.69
N THR A 365 -7.74 -22.18 -8.97
CA THR A 365 -8.72 -23.28 -8.87
C THR A 365 -10.00 -22.80 -8.19
N LEU A 366 -9.87 -22.16 -7.03
CA LEU A 366 -11.02 -21.61 -6.27
C LEU A 366 -11.72 -20.46 -7.00
N GLY A 367 -10.98 -19.73 -7.83
CA GLY A 367 -11.53 -18.62 -8.62
C GLY A 367 -12.18 -19.04 -9.94
N ASP A 368 -12.29 -20.34 -10.19
CA ASP A 368 -12.97 -20.85 -11.37
C ASP A 368 -14.49 -20.80 -11.18
N PRO A 369 -15.21 -19.99 -11.99
CA PRO A 369 -16.67 -19.88 -11.85
C PRO A 369 -17.40 -21.18 -12.20
N ASP A 370 -16.81 -22.06 -13.01
CA ASP A 370 -17.47 -23.29 -13.45
C ASP A 370 -17.47 -24.37 -12.36
N THR A 371 -16.40 -24.43 -11.56
CA THR A 371 -16.29 -25.39 -10.45
C THR A 371 -16.70 -24.80 -9.10
N HIS A 372 -16.54 -23.48 -8.92
CA HIS A 372 -16.81 -22.78 -7.66
C HIS A 372 -17.65 -21.50 -7.87
N PRO A 373 -18.88 -21.61 -8.41
CA PRO A 373 -19.72 -20.43 -8.73
C PRO A 373 -20.00 -19.56 -7.49
N VAL A 374 -20.11 -20.16 -6.31
CA VAL A 374 -20.31 -19.44 -5.03
C VAL A 374 -19.16 -18.50 -4.67
N LEU A 375 -17.95 -18.72 -5.23
CA LEU A 375 -16.76 -17.90 -4.97
C LEU A 375 -16.53 -16.82 -6.03
N ALA A 376 -17.34 -16.75 -7.11
CA ALA A 376 -17.13 -15.83 -8.22
C ALA A 376 -17.02 -14.36 -7.76
N GLY A 377 -17.80 -13.96 -6.75
CA GLY A 377 -17.76 -12.61 -6.16
C GLY A 377 -16.43 -12.24 -5.48
N LEU A 378 -15.61 -13.23 -5.12
CA LEU A 378 -14.27 -13.01 -4.54
C LEU A 378 -13.23 -12.64 -5.60
N ARG A 379 -13.47 -13.00 -6.88
CA ARG A 379 -12.58 -12.74 -8.01
C ARG A 379 -11.14 -13.24 -7.78
N LEU A 380 -11.00 -14.45 -7.24
CA LEU A 380 -9.70 -14.96 -6.75
C LEU A 380 -8.61 -15.01 -7.84
N ARG A 381 -8.97 -15.31 -9.10
CA ARG A 381 -8.02 -15.26 -10.24
C ARG A 381 -7.42 -13.88 -10.46
N ASP A 382 -8.22 -12.81 -10.35
CA ASP A 382 -7.75 -11.43 -10.50
C ASP A 382 -6.76 -11.04 -9.39
N TRP A 383 -6.89 -11.64 -8.22
CA TRP A 383 -6.11 -11.38 -7.02
C TRP A 383 -5.14 -12.52 -6.66
N ALA A 384 -4.87 -13.45 -7.59
CA ALA A 384 -4.00 -14.59 -7.32
C ALA A 384 -2.55 -14.14 -7.04
N HIS A 385 -2.07 -13.13 -7.77
CA HIS A 385 -0.79 -12.44 -7.51
C HIS A 385 -0.70 -11.78 -6.12
N MET A 386 -1.85 -11.57 -5.49
CA MET A 386 -2.01 -11.04 -4.13
C MET A 386 -2.40 -12.14 -3.13
N LEU A 387 -2.21 -13.42 -3.49
CA LEU A 387 -2.53 -14.60 -2.68
C LEU A 387 -3.99 -14.62 -2.21
N GLY A 388 -4.90 -14.12 -3.05
CA GLY A 388 -6.33 -14.00 -2.76
C GLY A 388 -6.73 -12.71 -2.05
N PHE A 389 -5.79 -11.90 -1.54
CA PHE A 389 -6.12 -10.64 -0.87
C PHE A 389 -6.61 -9.59 -1.87
N ARG A 390 -7.87 -9.20 -1.70
CA ARG A 390 -8.57 -8.21 -2.56
C ARG A 390 -8.81 -6.86 -1.89
N GLY A 391 -8.23 -6.64 -0.70
CA GLY A 391 -8.46 -5.45 0.10
C GLY A 391 -7.55 -4.27 -0.26
N HIS A 392 -7.90 -3.10 0.23
CA HIS A 392 -6.98 -1.96 0.21
C HIS A 392 -5.88 -2.14 1.24
N PHE A 393 -4.63 -1.92 0.81
CA PHE A 393 -3.44 -1.99 1.67
C PHE A 393 -3.40 -0.93 2.76
N SER A 394 -3.97 0.25 2.52
CA SER A 394 -4.06 1.31 3.53
C SER A 394 -5.43 1.94 3.46
N THR A 395 -6.09 2.07 4.61
CA THR A 395 -7.41 2.70 4.72
C THR A 395 -7.50 3.44 6.04
N LYS A 396 -8.29 4.50 6.08
CA LYS A 396 -8.64 5.19 7.31
C LYS A 396 -10.13 5.46 7.38
N SER A 397 -10.62 5.66 8.60
CA SER A 397 -11.92 6.28 8.82
C SER A 397 -11.94 7.72 8.30
N ARG A 398 -13.13 8.23 7.97
CA ARG A 398 -13.31 9.52 7.29
C ARG A 398 -12.67 10.68 8.07
N THR A 399 -12.85 10.71 9.39
CA THR A 399 -12.45 11.81 10.28
C THR A 399 -11.13 11.60 11.02
N TYR A 400 -10.39 10.53 10.69
CA TYR A 400 -9.09 10.29 11.33
C TYR A 400 -8.09 11.42 11.03
N SER A 401 -8.02 11.84 9.76
CA SER A 401 -7.16 12.94 9.28
C SER A 401 -7.56 13.42 7.88
N THR A 402 -6.73 14.25 7.23
CA THR A 402 -6.87 14.67 5.82
C THR A 402 -6.85 13.48 4.83
N THR A 403 -6.96 13.72 3.52
CA THR A 403 -6.96 12.68 2.47
C THR A 403 -5.73 12.74 1.59
N LEU A 404 -5.33 11.61 1.00
CA LEU A 404 -4.27 11.58 -0.02
C LEU A 404 -4.60 12.49 -1.21
N THR A 405 -5.87 12.59 -1.59
CA THR A 405 -6.33 13.51 -2.64
C THR A 405 -6.05 14.96 -2.27
N ARG A 406 -6.39 15.40 -1.05
CA ARG A 406 -6.09 16.76 -0.59
C ARG A 406 -4.58 17.03 -0.53
N LEU A 407 -3.77 16.06 -0.11
CA LEU A 407 -2.31 16.19 -0.12
C LEU A 407 -1.74 16.33 -1.53
N ARG A 408 -2.28 15.59 -2.50
CA ARG A 408 -1.91 15.72 -3.91
C ARG A 408 -2.33 17.08 -4.48
N GLN A 409 -3.55 17.52 -4.18
CA GLN A 409 -4.06 18.81 -4.62
C GLN A 409 -3.21 19.96 -4.06
N ALA A 410 -2.92 19.97 -2.76
CA ALA A 410 -2.09 21.01 -2.14
C ALA A 410 -0.69 21.13 -2.80
N ARG A 411 -0.10 20.01 -3.25
CA ARG A 411 1.15 20.04 -4.04
C ARG A 411 0.94 20.54 -5.47
N ALA A 412 -0.17 20.19 -6.11
CA ALA A 412 -0.52 20.70 -7.43
C ALA A 412 -0.71 22.22 -7.38
N ASP A 413 -1.48 22.73 -6.41
CA ASP A 413 -1.74 24.15 -6.21
C ASP A 413 -0.45 24.93 -5.88
N PHE A 414 0.43 24.34 -5.06
CA PHE A 414 1.75 24.92 -4.81
C PHE A 414 2.57 25.04 -6.10
N ARG A 415 2.62 23.98 -6.92
CA ARG A 415 3.33 24.02 -8.22
C ARG A 415 2.71 25.01 -9.19
N LEU A 416 1.39 25.07 -9.24
CA LEU A 416 0.64 25.98 -10.09
C LEU A 416 0.95 27.44 -9.71
N ARG A 417 0.92 27.78 -8.41
CA ARG A 417 1.33 29.10 -7.91
C ARG A 417 2.77 29.44 -8.28
N MET A 418 3.70 28.49 -8.16
CA MET A 418 5.09 28.69 -8.58
C MET A 418 5.23 28.91 -10.10
N THR A 419 4.35 28.32 -10.91
CA THR A 419 4.28 28.56 -12.35
C THR A 419 3.69 29.94 -12.65
N PHE A 420 2.57 30.30 -12.04
CA PHE A 420 1.93 31.60 -12.25
C PHE A 420 2.76 32.78 -11.76
N ALA A 421 3.54 32.63 -10.69
CA ALA A 421 4.49 33.65 -10.23
C ALA A 421 5.54 34.03 -11.30
N ARG A 422 5.68 33.25 -12.38
CA ARG A 422 6.58 33.51 -13.51
C ARG A 422 5.85 33.99 -14.77
N LEU A 423 4.52 34.09 -14.72
CA LEU A 423 3.67 34.52 -15.81
C LEU A 423 3.09 35.90 -15.48
N PRO A 424 2.78 36.73 -16.48
CA PRO A 424 2.22 38.06 -16.27
C PRO A 424 0.71 38.04 -15.93
N TYR A 425 0.17 36.90 -15.49
CA TYR A 425 -1.27 36.72 -15.25
C TYR A 425 -1.59 36.74 -13.76
N ASP A 426 -2.73 37.31 -13.39
CA ASP A 426 -3.25 37.27 -12.03
C ASP A 426 -3.75 35.86 -11.68
N PRO A 427 -3.16 35.17 -10.68
CA PRO A 427 -3.59 33.84 -10.28
C PRO A 427 -5.06 33.76 -9.85
N ASP A 428 -5.63 34.85 -9.33
CA ASP A 428 -6.99 34.87 -8.78
C ASP A 428 -8.05 35.05 -9.89
N SER A 429 -7.67 35.59 -11.05
CA SER A 429 -8.52 35.70 -12.24
C SER A 429 -8.23 34.64 -13.31
N THR A 430 -7.35 33.67 -13.05
CA THR A 430 -6.92 32.72 -14.08
C THR A 430 -7.50 31.31 -13.90
N LEU A 431 -8.15 30.78 -14.94
CA LEU A 431 -8.64 29.41 -15.01
C LEU A 431 -7.88 28.59 -16.06
N VAL A 432 -7.34 27.43 -15.67
CA VAL A 432 -6.73 26.47 -16.59
C VAL A 432 -7.70 25.32 -16.86
N VAL A 433 -8.15 25.20 -18.10
CA VAL A 433 -9.00 24.10 -18.58
C VAL A 433 -8.17 23.20 -19.48
N GLY A 434 -8.29 21.88 -19.31
CA GLY A 434 -7.51 20.92 -20.10
C GLY A 434 -8.33 19.74 -20.58
N SER A 435 -7.97 19.23 -21.76
CA SER A 435 -8.47 17.97 -22.30
C SER A 435 -7.29 17.03 -22.51
N TRP A 436 -7.33 15.86 -21.88
CA TRP A 436 -6.23 14.90 -21.83
C TRP A 436 -6.73 13.50 -22.13
N ALA A 437 -5.99 12.77 -22.95
CA ALA A 437 -6.22 11.36 -23.27
C ALA A 437 -5.00 10.53 -22.88
N TYR A 438 -5.26 9.31 -22.39
CA TYR A 438 -4.22 8.33 -22.09
C TYR A 438 -3.61 7.81 -23.41
N ALA A 439 -2.30 7.93 -23.54
CA ALA A 439 -1.55 7.53 -24.73
C ALA A 439 -0.65 6.31 -24.50
N GLY A 440 -0.45 5.91 -23.23
CA GLY A 440 0.40 4.78 -22.88
C GLY A 440 1.04 4.92 -21.50
N GLN A 441 1.86 3.93 -21.16
CA GLN A 441 2.61 3.88 -19.91
C GLN A 441 3.99 3.30 -20.16
N GLY A 442 4.98 3.84 -19.45
CA GLY A 442 6.35 3.37 -19.46
C GLY A 442 7.23 4.04 -20.50
N PHE A 443 8.53 3.83 -20.31
CA PHE A 443 9.54 4.09 -21.31
C PHE A 443 9.64 2.90 -22.26
N THR A 444 10.02 3.16 -23.51
CA THR A 444 10.60 2.12 -24.36
C THR A 444 11.94 1.65 -23.76
N PRO A 445 12.46 0.46 -24.12
CA PRO A 445 13.75 -0.01 -23.60
C PRO A 445 14.89 0.99 -23.76
N GLY A 446 14.96 1.69 -24.90
CA GLY A 446 15.98 2.72 -25.16
C GLY A 446 15.78 4.00 -24.35
N GLU A 447 14.55 4.48 -24.22
CA GLU A 447 14.23 5.62 -23.34
C GLU A 447 14.52 5.30 -21.88
N ALA A 448 14.26 4.06 -21.43
CA ALA A 448 14.55 3.63 -20.07
C ALA A 448 16.05 3.63 -19.80
N ALA A 449 16.84 3.06 -20.73
CA ALA A 449 18.29 3.06 -20.64
C ALA A 449 18.87 4.48 -20.59
N LEU A 450 18.37 5.40 -21.43
CA LEU A 450 18.77 6.80 -21.42
C LEU A 450 18.35 7.53 -20.14
N ALA A 451 17.11 7.33 -19.68
CA ALA A 451 16.59 7.96 -18.47
C ALA A 451 17.36 7.52 -17.20
N MET A 452 17.81 6.26 -17.14
CA MET A 452 18.60 5.74 -16.02
C MET A 452 19.94 6.47 -15.86
N GLN A 453 20.64 6.73 -16.97
CA GLN A 453 21.93 7.47 -16.93
C GLN A 453 21.75 8.88 -16.34
N LEU A 454 20.67 9.56 -16.72
CA LEU A 454 20.36 10.92 -16.24
C LEU A 454 20.02 10.97 -14.74
N THR A 455 19.49 9.89 -14.18
CA THR A 455 19.16 9.82 -12.76
C THR A 455 20.35 9.47 -11.88
N ASP A 456 21.33 8.71 -12.40
CA ASP A 456 22.54 8.34 -11.68
C ASP A 456 23.51 9.54 -11.58
N ASP A 457 23.64 10.34 -12.64
CA ASP A 457 24.41 11.60 -12.62
C ASP A 457 23.86 12.62 -11.61
N ALA A 458 22.54 12.68 -11.45
CA ALA A 458 21.90 13.57 -10.48
C ALA A 458 22.11 13.12 -9.01
N ALA A 459 22.43 11.86 -8.77
CA ALA A 459 22.74 11.34 -7.43
C ALA A 459 24.22 11.53 -7.05
N GLY A 460 25.13 11.58 -8.03
CA GLY A 460 26.56 11.85 -7.82
C GLY A 460 26.93 13.33 -7.61
N GLY A 461 26.06 14.27 -8.00
CA GLY A 461 26.32 15.71 -7.93
C GLY A 461 26.11 16.40 -6.58
N ASN A 462 25.78 15.65 -5.51
CA ASN A 462 25.60 16.19 -4.15
C ASN A 462 26.70 15.76 -3.17
N SER A 463 27.81 15.26 -3.69
CA SER A 463 29.04 14.96 -2.95
C SER A 463 30.17 15.85 -3.46
N SER A 464 30.03 17.16 -3.21
CA SER A 464 31.10 18.16 -3.31
C SER A 464 30.87 19.21 -2.24
#